data_AF-A0A7X7F811-F1
#
_entry.id   AF-A0A7X7F811-F1
#
_cell.length_a   1.000
_cell.length_b   1.000
_cell.length_c   1.000
_cell.angle_alpha   90.00
_cell.angle_beta   90.00
_cell.angle_gamma   90.00
#
_symmetry.space_group_name_H-M   'P 1'
#
loop_
_entity.id
_entity.type
_entity.pdbx_description
1 polymer ?
#
loop_
_entity_poly.entity_id
_entity_poly.type
_entity_poly.pdbx_seq_one_letter_code
_entity_poly.pdbx_strand_id
1 'polypeptide(L)' 'MNAKDKNTSQLNLKIDLFLHRRLKAAAAMEGVSMTELIERILSRVVEDDEEPKQDKRGKA' A
#
# COMPACT_ATOMS: atom_id res chain seq x y z
N MET A 1 -8.21 1.76 -29.05
CA MET A 1 -7.78 1.77 -27.63
C MET A 1 -7.47 0.33 -27.25
N ASN A 2 -6.24 0.07 -26.79
CA ASN A 2 -5.68 -1.28 -26.71
C ASN A 2 -6.10 -1.96 -25.41
N ALA A 3 -6.53 -3.22 -25.46
CA ALA A 3 -7.14 -3.95 -24.34
C ALA A 3 -6.18 -4.35 -23.20
N LYS A 4 -4.93 -3.83 -23.18
CA LYS A 4 -3.94 -4.09 -22.13
C LYS A 4 -4.04 -3.13 -20.94
N ASP A 5 -4.79 -2.04 -21.06
CA ASP A 5 -5.02 -1.06 -19.97
C ASP A 5 -6.17 -1.44 -19.02
N LYS A 6 -6.53 -2.73 -18.94
CA LYS A 6 -7.75 -3.19 -18.22
C LYS A 6 -7.59 -3.44 -16.72
N ASN A 7 -6.39 -3.27 -16.15
CA ASN A 7 -6.13 -3.58 -14.74
C ASN A 7 -5.69 -2.38 -13.89
N THR A 8 -5.79 -1.16 -14.40
CA THR A 8 -5.51 0.04 -13.62
C THR A 8 -6.82 0.62 -13.09
N SER A 9 -6.88 0.83 -11.77
CA SER A 9 -7.98 1.54 -11.10
C SER A 9 -7.46 2.83 -10.50
N GLN A 10 -8.26 3.89 -10.55
CA GLN A 10 -7.89 5.18 -9.99
C GLN A 10 -8.26 5.24 -8.50
N LEU A 11 -7.30 5.64 -7.66
CA LEU A 11 -7.51 5.90 -6.24
C LEU A 11 -7.52 7.42 -5.98
N ASN A 12 -8.64 7.94 -5.46
CA ASN A 12 -8.76 9.34 -5.04
C ASN A 12 -8.77 9.42 -3.51
N LEU A 13 -7.72 10.01 -2.92
CA LEU A 13 -7.58 10.17 -1.47
C LEU A 13 -7.73 11.63 -1.07
N LYS A 14 -8.60 11.90 -0.10
CA LYS A 14 -8.64 13.19 0.61
C LYS A 14 -7.81 13.05 1.88
N ILE A 15 -6.69 13.77 1.93
CA ILE A 15 -5.80 13.80 3.09
C ILE A 15 -5.51 15.26 3.46
N ASP A 16 -5.15 15.50 4.71
CA ASP A 16 -4.74 16.83 5.14
C ASP A 16 -3.38 17.23 4.53
N LEU A 17 -3.12 18.54 4.54
CA LEU A 17 -1.93 19.11 3.93
C LEU A 17 -0.62 18.62 4.58
N PHE A 18 -0.62 18.36 5.89
CA PHE A 18 0.58 17.91 6.59
C PHE A 18 0.91 16.47 6.26
N LEU A 19 -0.10 15.59 6.22
CA LEU A 19 0.09 14.21 5.79
C LEU A 19 0.60 14.13 4.35
N HIS A 20 0.02 14.91 3.43
CA HIS A 20 0.51 14.99 2.05
C HIS A 20 1.99 15.41 1.99
N ARG A 21 2.40 16.43 2.76
CA ARG A 21 3.80 16.87 2.82
C ARG A 21 4.73 15.78 3.36
N ARG A 22 4.31 15.04 4.39
CA ARG A 22 5.09 13.95 4.97
C ARG A 22 5.27 12.80 3.97
N LEU A 23 4.21 12.39 3.28
CA LEU A 23 4.29 11.37 2.23
C LEU A 23 5.22 11.79 1.09
N LYS A 24 5.12 13.05 0.65
CA LYS A 24 6.01 13.59 -0.38
C LYS A 24 7.48 13.58 0.05
N ALA A 25 7.76 13.97 1.29
CA ALA A 25 9.12 13.97 1.83
C ALA A 25 9.67 12.54 1.97
N ALA A 26 8.88 11.60 2.49
CA ALA A 26 9.26 10.20 2.61
C ALA A 26 9.58 9.57 1.25
N ALA A 27 8.73 9.80 0.25
CA ALA A 27 8.95 9.32 -1.11
C ALA A 27 10.26 9.87 -1.72
N ALA A 28 10.55 11.16 -1.49
CA ALA A 28 11.78 11.79 -1.93
C ALA A 28 13.03 11.21 -1.24
N MET A 29 12.95 10.90 0.06
CA MET A 29 14.03 10.26 0.81
C MET A 29 14.34 8.85 0.30
N GLU A 30 13.32 8.11 -0.12
CA GLU A 30 13.47 6.77 -0.71
C GLU A 30 13.81 6.80 -2.22
N GLY A 31 13.80 7.97 -2.85
CA GLY A 31 14.05 8.11 -4.30
C GLY A 31 12.94 7.53 -5.18
N VAL A 32 11.71 7.41 -4.65
CA VAL A 32 10.56 6.81 -5.32
C VAL A 32 9.43 7.83 -5.53
N SER A 33 8.44 7.47 -6.34
CA SER A 33 7.23 8.27 -6.47
C SER A 33 6.34 8.14 -5.23
N MET A 34 5.50 9.15 -4.96
CA MET A 34 4.53 9.08 -3.86
C MET A 34 3.51 7.95 -4.06
N THR A 35 3.15 7.65 -5.31
CA THR A 35 2.27 6.52 -5.65
C THR A 35 2.94 5.19 -5.29
N GLU A 36 4.20 5.00 -5.67
CA GLU A 36 4.96 3.78 -5.36
C GLU A 36 5.14 3.59 -3.85
N LEU A 37 5.38 4.68 -3.11
CA LEU A 37 5.41 4.63 -1.64
C LEU A 37 4.07 4.14 -1.07
N ILE A 38 2.94 4.66 -1.57
CA ILE A 38 1.60 4.25 -1.12
C ILE A 38 1.35 2.78 -1.45
N GLU A 39 1.72 2.32 -2.65
CA GLU A 39 1.60 0.91 -3.05
C GLU A 39 2.38 0.00 -2.10
N ARG A 40 3.63 0.33 -1.76
CA ARG A 40 4.44 -0.44 -0.81
C ARG A 40 3.81 -0.52 0.58
N ILE A 41 3.24 0.58 1.06
CA ILE A 41 2.54 0.61 2.36
C ILE A 41 1.33 -0.31 2.32
N LEU A 42 0.52 -0.24 1.26
CA LEU A 42 -0.66 -1.09 1.10
C LEU A 42 -0.29 -2.57 1.00
N SER A 43 0.77 -2.92 0.24
CA SER A 43 1.22 -4.30 0.13
C SER A 43 1.65 -4.89 1.48
N ARG A 44 2.38 -4.13 2.31
CA ARG A 44 2.78 -4.58 3.65
C ARG A 44 1.58 -4.89 4.53
N VAL A 45 0.56 -4.03 4.50
CA VAL A 45 -0.67 -4.23 5.30
C VAL A 45 -1.42 -5.48 4.84
N VAL A 46 -1.48 -5.75 3.53
CA VAL A 46 -2.15 -6.95 3.00
C VAL A 46 -1.37 -8.23 3.32
N GLU A 47 -0.03 -8.19 3.19
CA GLU A 47 0.84 -9.33 3.53
C GLU A 47 0.77 -9.68 5.02
N ASP A 48 0.72 -8.67 5.90
CA ASP A 48 0.58 -8.87 7.35
C ASP A 48 -0.81 -9.44 7.73
N ASP A 49 -1.87 -9.18 6.94
CA ASP A 49 -3.21 -9.78 7.14
C ASP A 49 -3.29 -11.23 6.64
N GLU A 50 -2.42 -11.65 5.71
CA GLU A 50 -2.35 -13.01 5.17
C GLU A 50 -1.45 -13.96 5.99
N GLU A 51 -0.75 -13.48 7.03
CA GLU A 51 -0.01 -14.37 7.93
C GLU A 51 -0.99 -15.39 8.56
N PRO A 52 -0.80 -16.71 8.32
CA PRO A 52 -1.74 -17.70 8.79
C PRO A 52 -1.71 -17.71 10.31
N LYS A 53 -2.85 -17.36 10.93
CA LYS A 53 -3.11 -17.65 12.35
C LYS A 53 -2.85 -19.12 12.56
N GLN A 54 -1.65 -19.46 13.04
CA GLN A 54 -1.26 -20.83 13.35
C GLN A 54 -2.32 -21.38 14.30
N ASP A 55 -3.13 -22.28 13.76
CA ASP A 55 -4.19 -22.97 14.47
C ASP A 55 -3.50 -23.81 15.56
N LYS A 56 -3.40 -23.24 16.76
CA LYS A 56 -2.99 -24.00 17.95
C LYS A 56 -4.16 -24.92 18.33
N ARG A 57 -4.42 -25.93 17.49
CA ARG A 57 -5.04 -27.19 17.91
C ARG A 57 -4.06 -27.94 18.81
N GLY A 58 -3.85 -27.40 20.00
CA GLY A 58 -3.40 -28.14 21.15
C GLY A 58 -4.63 -28.53 21.98
N LYS A 59 -5.37 -29.55 21.53
CA LYS A 59 -6.22 -30.31 22.43
C LYS A 59 -5.33 -31.32 23.14
N ALA A 60 -5.11 -31.12 24.43
CA ALA A 60 -4.83 -32.16 25.41
C ALA A 60 -5.41 -31.71 26.75
#